data_AF-A0A1S8TA07-F1
#
_entry.id   AF-A0A1S8TA07-F1
#
_cell.length_a   1.000
_cell.length_b   1.000
_cell.length_c   1.000
_cell.angle_alpha   90.00
_cell.angle_beta   90.00
_cell.angle_gamma   90.00
#
_symmetry.space_group_name_H-M   'P 1'
#
loop_
_entity.id
_entity.type
_entity.pdbx_description
1 polymer ?
#
loop_
_entity_poly.entity_id
_entity_poly.type
_entity_poly.pdbx_seq_one_letter_code
_entity_poly.pdbx_strand_id
1 'polypeptide(L)' 'MNNFKFFRLKYNIRLRKSILNKMLNTLSPNNKFVIIVSQNLDKHIVAYHKKMHAVYRSKLLKH' A
#
# COMPACT_ATOMS: atom_id res chain seq x y z
N MET A 1 6.38 3.34 -16.86
CA MET A 1 6.68 3.25 -15.41
C MET A 1 7.66 2.10 -15.23
N ASN A 2 8.87 2.33 -14.68
CA ASN A 2 9.86 1.26 -14.55
C ASN A 2 9.29 0.12 -13.70
N ASN A 3 9.38 -1.11 -14.20
CA ASN A 3 8.91 -2.33 -13.53
C ASN A 3 9.42 -2.43 -12.08
N PHE A 4 10.65 -1.97 -11.83
CA PHE A 4 11.24 -1.91 -10.49
C PHE A 4 10.50 -0.99 -9.51
N LYS A 5 10.07 0.20 -9.95
CA LYS A 5 9.30 1.14 -9.10
C LYS A 5 7.94 0.54 -8.73
N PHE A 6 7.32 -0.17 -9.66
CA PHE A 6 6.07 -0.89 -9.43
C PHE A 6 6.26 -2.03 -8.42
N PHE A 7 7.29 -2.85 -8.62
CA PHE A 7 7.62 -3.96 -7.74
C PHE A 7 7.88 -3.50 -6.31
N ARG A 8 8.70 -2.45 -6.14
CA ARG A 8 8.98 -1.85 -4.82
C ARG A 8 7.72 -1.35 -4.12
N LEU A 9 6.80 -0.73 -4.86
CA LEU A 9 5.50 -0.28 -4.34
C LEU A 9 4.64 -1.45 -3.86
N LYS A 10 4.51 -2.50 -4.67
CA LYS A 10 3.74 -3.72 -4.33
C LYS A 10 4.36 -4.44 -3.13
N TYR A 11 5.68 -4.54 -3.08
CA TYR A 11 6.43 -5.15 -1.99
C TYR A 11 6.23 -4.40 -0.67
N ASN A 12 6.31 -3.07 -0.68
CA ASN A 12 6.06 -2.25 0.51
C ASN A 12 4.65 -2.44 1.10
N ILE A 13 3.62 -2.57 0.24
CA ILE A 13 2.26 -2.88 0.69
C ILE A 13 2.20 -4.27 1.32
N ARG A 14 2.84 -5.27 0.69
CA ARG A 14 2.87 -6.66 1.19
C ARG A 14 3.58 -6.76 2.54
N LEU A 15 4.72 -6.10 2.71
CA LEU A 15 5.45 -6.05 3.98
C LEU A 15 4.59 -5.46 5.09
N ARG A 16 3.94 -4.32 4.83
CA ARG A 16 3.10 -3.65 5.83
C ARG A 16 1.87 -4.46 6.20
N LYS A 17 1.25 -5.16 5.25
CA LYS A 17 0.19 -6.14 5.54
C LYS A 17 0.70 -7.27 6.44
N SER A 18 1.88 -7.81 6.16
CA SER A 18 2.48 -8.88 6.97
C SER A 18 2.76 -8.42 8.40
N ILE A 19 3.32 -7.21 8.57
CA ILE A 19 3.55 -6.60 9.88
C ILE A 19 2.22 -6.43 10.63
N LEU A 20 1.20 -5.86 9.97
CA LEU A 20 -0.11 -5.66 10.59
C LEU A 20 -0.77 -6.97 11.01
N ASN A 21 -0.70 -8.02 10.18
CA ASN A 21 -1.23 -9.34 10.52
C ASN A 21 -0.51 -9.94 11.74
N LYS A 22 0.83 -9.83 11.78
CA LYS A 22 1.61 -10.27 12.95
C LYS A 22 1.24 -9.49 14.21
N MET A 23 1.01 -8.19 14.08
CA MET A 23 0.57 -7.35 15.21
C MET A 23 -0.84 -7.69 15.67
N LEU A 24 -1.79 -7.98 14.77
CA LEU A 24 -3.14 -8.38 15.16
C LEU A 24 -3.19 -9.75 15.85
N ASN A 25 -2.22 -10.62 15.58
CA ASN A 25 -2.09 -11.89 16.30
C ASN A 25 -1.57 -11.72 17.73
N THR A 26 -0.93 -10.59 18.07
CA THR A 26 -0.28 -10.38 19.38
C THR A 26 -0.85 -9.19 20.16
N LEU A 27 -1.46 -8.22 19.48
CA LEU A 27 -1.95 -6.98 20.03
C LEU A 27 -3.43 -6.81 19.69
N SER A 28 -4.18 -6.23 20.63
CA SER A 28 -5.56 -5.83 20.38
C SER A 28 -5.64 -4.83 19.21
N PRO A 29 -6.66 -4.92 18.34
CA PRO A 29 -6.88 -3.94 17.26
C PRO A 29 -7.03 -2.49 17.76
N ASN A 30 -7.41 -2.29 19.03
CA ASN A 30 -7.48 -0.96 19.66
C ASN A 30 -6.12 -0.42 20.12
N ASN A 31 -5.04 -1.18 19.96
CA ASN A 31 -3.71 -0.70 20.30
C ASN A 31 -3.29 0.43 19.34
N LYS A 32 -2.85 1.56 19.89
CA LYS A 32 -2.40 2.74 19.11
C LYS A 32 -1.39 2.37 18.02
N PHE A 33 -0.49 1.42 18.27
CA PHE A 33 0.49 0.97 17.27
C PHE A 33 -0.18 0.26 16.08
N VAL A 34 -1.16 -0.60 16.34
CA VAL A 34 -1.94 -1.29 15.30
C VAL A 34 -2.70 -0.28 14.45
N ILE A 35 -3.30 0.73 15.07
CA ILE A 35 -4.02 1.82 14.40
C ILE A 35 -3.06 2.60 13.49
N ILE A 36 -1.90 3.02 13.99
CA ILE A 36 -0.90 3.76 13.20
C ILE A 36 -0.43 2.94 12.00
N VAL A 37 -0.12 1.65 12.20
CA VAL A 37 0.33 0.78 11.11
C VAL A 37 -0.78 0.56 10.08
N SER A 38 -2.03 0.44 10.52
CA SER A 38 -3.21 0.33 9.65
C SER A 38 -3.39 1.58 8.78
N GLN A 39 -3.38 2.77 9.40
CA GLN A 39 -3.48 4.05 8.68
C GLN A 39 -2.33 4.24 7.68
N ASN A 40 -1.12 3.81 8.05
CA ASN A 40 0.04 3.91 7.17
C ASN A 40 -0.03 2.91 6.00
N LEU A 41 -0.65 1.74 6.20
CA LEU A 41 -0.94 0.78 5.13
C LEU A 41 -1.97 1.36 4.15
N ASP A 42 -3.06 1.94 4.64
CA ASP A 42 -4.10 2.57 3.81
C ASP A 42 -3.53 3.70 2.96
N LYS A 43 -2.70 4.57 3.55
CA LYS A 43 -2.03 5.65 2.80
C LYS A 43 -1.22 5.11 1.61
N HIS A 44 -0.54 3.97 1.78
CA HIS A 44 0.23 3.34 0.71
C HIS A 44 -0.65 2.69 -0.36
N ILE A 45 -1.78 2.10 0.03
CA ILE A 45 -2.76 1.54 -0.91
C ILE A 45 -3.35 2.67 -1.77
N VAL A 46 -3.78 3.77 -1.16
CA VAL A 46 -4.33 4.94 -1.88
C VAL A 46 -3.27 5.53 -2.82
N ALA A 47 -2.03 5.67 -2.36
CA ALA A 47 -0.94 6.17 -3.21
C ALA A 47 -0.65 5.25 -4.40
N TYR A 48 -0.72 3.94 -4.21
CA TYR A 48 -0.60 2.94 -5.28
C TYR A 48 -1.76 3.07 -6.28
N HIS A 49 -2.99 3.16 -5.78
CA HIS A 49 -4.18 3.27 -6.61
C HIS A 49 -4.17 4.54 -7.47
N LYS A 50 -3.82 5.70 -6.88
CA LYS A 50 -3.63 6.96 -7.62
C LYS A 50 -2.57 6.85 -8.71
N LYS A 51 -1.44 6.19 -8.44
CA LYS A 51 -0.39 5.97 -9.45
C LYS A 51 -0.86 5.05 -10.58
N MET A 52 -1.60 3.99 -10.27
CA MET A 52 -2.19 3.12 -11.31
C MET A 52 -3.17 3.88 -12.19
N HIS A 53 -4.06 4.63 -11.56
CA HIS A 53 -5.06 5.43 -12.28
C HIS A 53 -4.40 6.48 -13.19
N ALA A 54 -3.36 7.16 -12.71
CA ALA A 54 -2.58 8.10 -13.52
C ALA A 54 -1.92 7.41 -14.73
N VAL A 55 -1.28 6.25 -14.53
CA VAL A 55 -0.65 5.49 -15.63
C VAL A 55 -1.68 5.02 -16.64
N TYR A 56 -2.83 4.52 -16.18
CA TYR A 56 -3.91 4.08 -17.06
C TYR A 56 -4.47 5.26 -17.87
N ARG A 57 -4.76 6.39 -17.23
CA ARG A 57 -5.22 7.61 -17.89
C ARG A 57 -4.23 8.12 -18.94
N SER A 58 -2.93 8.13 -18.62
CA SER A 58 -1.88 8.51 -19.58
C SER A 58 -1.76 7.54 -20.77
N LYS A 59 -2.14 6.26 -20.59
CA LYS A 59 -2.13 5.27 -21.67
C LYS A 59 -3.36 5.42 -22.57
N LEU A 60 -4.49 5.80 -21.99
CA LEU A 60 -5.77 6.02 -22.66
C LEU A 60 -5.78 7.31 -23.50
N LEU A 61 -5.09 8.37 -23.05
CA LEU A 61 -4.93 9.65 -23.77
C LEU A 61 -3.88 9.62 -24.90
N LYS A 62 -3.20 8.50 -25.12
CA LYS A 62 -2.20 8.32 -26.19
C LYS A 62 -2.74 7.52 -27.39
N HIS A 63 -3.98 7.05 -27.30
CA HIS A 63 -4.75 6.44 -28.38
C HIS A 63 -5.77 7.47 -28.90
#